data_AF-A0A7W3T8S8-F1
#
_entry.id   AF-A0A7W3T8S8-F1
#
_cell.length_a   1.000
_cell.length_b   1.000
_cell.length_c   1.000
_cell.angle_alpha   90.00
_cell.angle_beta   90.00
_cell.angle_gamma   90.00
#
_symmetry.space_group_name_H-M   'P 1'
#
loop_
_entity.id
_entity.type
_entity.pdbx_description
1 polymer ?
#
loop_
_entity_poly.entity_id
_entity_poly.type
_entity_poly.pdbx_seq_one_letter_code
_entity_poly.pdbx_strand_id
1 'polypeptide(L)'
;GRAGADRPAEARRALEEACEAVGLDGRGAPRVDERCRVTADGLWAIGDVTGISQFTHVAQYHGRVVADAMLGGSRRANHTGIPRVVFTHPEVAAVGLTADEARQEGVETVACELDLAASLARPWTFETDPGGVMGLLADRRRRVLIGAWAVAPMAGEWLHQAALAVRAGIPIDTLLDGVAQFPTYSEALLKALERLEL
;
A
#
# COMPACT_ATOMS: atom_id res chain seq x y z
N GLY A 1 20.56 -0.48 -55.34
CA GLY A 1 19.45 -0.25 -54.38
C GLY A 1 19.95 -0.43 -52.98
N ARG A 2 20.02 0.66 -52.18
CA ARG A 2 20.46 0.67 -50.77
C ARG A 2 19.29 0.79 -49.78
N ALA A 3 18.06 0.49 -50.19
CA ALA A 3 16.84 0.76 -49.40
C ALA A 3 16.52 -0.30 -48.31
N GLY A 4 17.49 -1.13 -47.91
CA GLY A 4 17.24 -2.29 -47.04
C GLY A 4 17.86 -2.21 -45.63
N ALA A 5 18.91 -1.41 -45.44
CA ALA A 5 19.76 -1.47 -44.24
C ALA A 5 19.37 -0.48 -43.12
N ASP A 6 18.65 0.60 -43.44
CA ASP A 6 18.37 1.69 -42.48
C ASP A 6 17.07 1.51 -41.68
N ARG A 7 16.14 0.64 -42.11
CA ARG A 7 14.85 0.42 -41.42
C ARG A 7 14.98 0.00 -39.94
N PRO A 8 15.94 -0.85 -39.54
CA PRO A 8 16.15 -1.19 -38.13
C PRO A 8 16.71 -0.01 -37.30
N ALA A 9 17.54 0.84 -37.91
CA ALA A 9 18.13 2.00 -37.25
C ALA A 9 17.12 3.13 -37.08
N GLU A 10 16.26 3.37 -38.07
CA GLU A 10 15.16 4.33 -38.02
C GLU A 10 14.11 3.92 -36.98
N ALA A 11 13.71 2.65 -36.95
CA ALA A 11 12.76 2.14 -35.95
C ALA A 11 13.31 2.26 -34.52
N ARG A 12 14.61 1.97 -34.34
CA ARG A 12 15.29 2.14 -33.05
C ARG A 12 15.31 3.61 -32.62
N ARG A 13 15.65 4.52 -33.52
CA ARG A 13 15.69 5.94 -33.23
C ARG A 13 14.30 6.49 -32.88
N ALA A 14 13.26 6.09 -33.62
CA ALA A 14 11.89 6.48 -33.32
C ALA A 14 11.43 5.98 -31.93
N LEU A 15 11.85 4.77 -31.53
CA LEU A 15 11.60 4.25 -30.19
C LEU A 15 12.35 5.05 -29.12
N GLU A 16 13.61 5.40 -29.35
CA GLU A 16 14.42 6.23 -28.44
C GLU A 16 13.78 7.62 -28.24
N GLU A 17 13.35 8.28 -29.33
CA GLU A 17 12.64 9.57 -29.28
C GLU A 17 11.30 9.46 -28.53
N ALA A 18 10.55 8.37 -28.73
CA ALA A 18 9.30 8.12 -28.00
C ALA A 18 9.55 7.90 -26.49
N CYS A 19 10.57 7.12 -26.13
CA CYS A 19 10.96 6.90 -24.73
C CYS A 19 11.40 8.21 -24.05
N GLU A 20 12.14 9.07 -24.75
CA GLU A 20 12.55 10.37 -24.23
C GLU A 20 11.33 11.27 -23.99
N ALA A 21 10.39 11.33 -24.93
CA ALA A 21 9.15 12.08 -24.78
C ALA A 21 8.29 11.60 -23.60
N VAL A 22 8.26 10.29 -23.35
CA VAL A 22 7.57 9.67 -22.20
C VAL A 22 8.30 9.94 -20.88
N GLY A 23 9.59 10.29 -20.89
CA GLY A 23 10.32 10.61 -19.66
C GLY A 23 10.43 9.42 -18.71
N LEU A 24 11.11 8.36 -19.16
CA LEU A 24 11.35 7.17 -18.35
C LEU A 24 12.32 7.42 -17.18
N ASP A 25 12.18 6.66 -16.10
CA ASP A 25 13.13 6.61 -15.00
C ASP A 25 14.31 5.65 -15.28
N GLY A 26 15.24 5.52 -14.32
CA GLY A 26 16.41 4.63 -14.45
C GLY A 26 16.07 3.13 -14.56
N ARG A 27 14.81 2.74 -14.40
CA ARG A 27 14.29 1.37 -14.54
C ARG A 27 13.41 1.21 -15.79
N GLY A 28 13.25 2.26 -16.59
CA GLY A 28 12.41 2.25 -17.79
C GLY A 28 10.92 2.46 -17.53
N ALA A 29 10.53 2.93 -16.34
CA ALA A 29 9.14 3.25 -16.01
C ALA A 29 8.81 4.72 -16.36
N PRO A 30 7.66 5.05 -16.98
CA PRO A 30 7.25 6.43 -17.18
C PRO A 30 7.12 7.16 -15.85
N ARG A 31 7.75 8.32 -15.74
CA ARG A 31 7.54 9.21 -14.59
C ARG A 31 6.14 9.77 -14.68
N VAL A 32 5.38 9.62 -13.60
CA VAL A 32 4.03 10.16 -13.51
C VAL A 32 3.87 11.10 -12.33
N ASP A 33 3.04 12.13 -12.50
CA ASP A 33 2.60 12.99 -11.41
C ASP A 33 1.48 12.32 -10.57
N GLU A 34 0.98 13.03 -9.56
CA GLU A 34 -0.14 12.56 -8.72
C GLU A 34 -1.45 12.40 -9.50
N ARG A 35 -1.56 12.86 -10.74
CA ARG A 35 -2.73 12.61 -11.61
C ARG A 35 -2.46 11.49 -12.62
N CYS A 36 -1.39 10.72 -12.40
CA CYS A 36 -0.88 9.68 -13.27
C CYS A 36 -0.49 10.19 -14.68
N ARG A 37 -0.24 11.49 -14.83
CA ARG A 37 0.14 12.11 -16.11
C ARG A 37 1.62 11.91 -16.35
N VAL A 38 1.94 11.53 -17.58
CA VAL A 38 3.31 11.47 -18.07
C VAL A 38 3.76 12.87 -18.51
N THR A 39 5.06 13.11 -18.63
CA THR A 39 5.62 14.38 -19.12
C THR A 39 5.06 14.81 -20.48
N ALA A 40 4.80 13.86 -21.38
CA ALA A 40 4.16 14.12 -22.66
C ALA A 40 2.68 14.48 -22.49
N ASP A 41 2.26 15.55 -23.16
CA ASP A 41 0.89 16.05 -23.11
C ASP A 41 -0.13 15.00 -23.59
N GLY A 42 -1.24 14.90 -22.86
CA GLY A 42 -2.33 13.97 -23.19
C GLY A 42 -2.01 12.50 -22.94
N LEU A 43 -0.89 12.17 -22.27
CA LEU A 43 -0.49 10.82 -21.94
C LEU A 43 -0.60 10.54 -20.43
N TRP A 44 -1.08 9.35 -20.11
CA TRP A 44 -1.13 8.81 -18.75
C TRP A 44 -0.53 7.42 -18.72
N ALA A 45 0.02 7.04 -17.57
CA ALA A 45 0.48 5.69 -17.31
C ALA A 45 -0.10 5.20 -15.98
N ILE A 46 -0.59 3.95 -15.96
CA ILE A 46 -1.26 3.36 -14.80
C ILE A 46 -0.77 1.95 -14.54
N GLY A 47 -0.84 1.55 -13.27
CA GLY A 47 -0.48 0.20 -12.83
C GLY A 47 1.02 -0.06 -12.94
N ASP A 48 1.38 -1.31 -13.20
CA ASP A 48 2.75 -1.83 -13.03
C ASP A 48 3.79 -1.08 -13.84
N VAL A 49 3.42 -0.53 -15.01
CA VAL A 49 4.34 0.24 -15.87
C VAL A 49 4.89 1.48 -15.17
N THR A 50 4.17 2.04 -14.18
CA THR A 50 4.59 3.23 -13.43
C THR A 50 5.71 2.96 -12.42
N GLY A 51 5.95 1.69 -12.06
CA GLY A 51 6.90 1.31 -11.02
C GLY A 51 6.49 1.72 -9.59
N ILE A 52 5.35 2.37 -9.38
CA ILE A 52 4.92 2.86 -8.05
C ILE A 52 4.57 1.71 -7.11
N SER A 53 3.71 0.80 -7.58
CA SER A 53 3.33 -0.39 -6.81
C SER A 53 2.65 -1.40 -7.74
N GLN A 54 3.19 -2.61 -7.80
CA GLN A 54 2.79 -3.65 -8.75
C GLN A 54 1.67 -4.51 -8.17
N PHE A 55 0.51 -3.90 -7.94
CA PHE A 55 -0.68 -4.59 -7.47
C PHE A 55 -1.91 -4.23 -8.30
N THR A 56 -2.78 -5.21 -8.52
CA THR A 56 -4.03 -5.07 -9.26
C THR A 56 -4.92 -3.95 -8.70
N HIS A 57 -5.08 -3.85 -7.38
CA HIS A 57 -5.89 -2.79 -6.75
C HIS A 57 -5.29 -1.39 -6.92
N VAL A 58 -3.97 -1.28 -7.07
CA VAL A 58 -3.29 -0.01 -7.38
C VAL A 58 -3.52 0.37 -8.83
N ALA A 59 -3.44 -0.57 -9.78
CA ALA A 59 -3.79 -0.32 -11.18
C ALA A 59 -5.25 0.13 -11.35
N GLN A 60 -6.18 -0.53 -10.66
CA GLN A 60 -7.60 -0.13 -10.62
C GLN A 60 -7.78 1.27 -10.02
N TYR A 61 -7.06 1.58 -8.93
CA TYR A 61 -7.10 2.90 -8.33
C TYR A 61 -6.60 3.99 -9.28
N HIS A 62 -5.45 3.77 -9.92
CA HIS A 62 -4.92 4.68 -10.95
C HIS A 62 -5.92 4.90 -12.08
N GLY A 63 -6.61 3.85 -12.55
CA GLY A 63 -7.67 3.97 -13.55
C GLY A 63 -8.77 4.95 -13.14
N ARG A 64 -9.20 4.93 -11.87
CA ARG A 64 -10.18 5.91 -11.34
C ARG A 64 -9.64 7.34 -11.30
N VAL A 65 -8.35 7.51 -10.99
CA VAL A 65 -7.68 8.83 -10.98
C VAL A 65 -7.59 9.40 -12.39
N VAL A 66 -7.18 8.58 -13.36
CA VAL A 66 -7.08 9.00 -14.77
C VAL A 66 -8.45 9.29 -15.37
N ALA A 67 -9.45 8.45 -15.11
CA ALA A 67 -10.82 8.69 -15.58
C ALA A 67 -11.38 10.03 -15.04
N ASP A 68 -11.16 10.32 -13.76
CA ASP A 68 -11.52 11.62 -13.15
C ASP A 68 -10.80 12.78 -13.86
N ALA A 69 -9.50 12.66 -14.09
CA ALA A 69 -8.71 13.68 -14.77
C ALA A 69 -9.15 13.93 -16.23
N MET A 70 -9.50 12.87 -16.98
CA MET A 70 -10.01 12.96 -18.35
C MET A 70 -11.38 13.65 -18.42
N LEU A 71 -12.18 13.51 -17.37
CA LEU A 71 -13.49 14.16 -17.23
C LEU A 71 -13.39 15.58 -16.63
N GLY A 72 -12.18 16.14 -16.49
CA GLY A 72 -11.96 17.49 -15.97
C GLY A 72 -11.96 17.59 -14.44
N GLY A 73 -11.92 16.45 -13.75
CA GLY A 73 -11.81 16.36 -12.30
C GLY A 73 -10.42 16.73 -11.76
N SER A 74 -10.29 16.70 -10.43
CA SER A 74 -9.10 17.16 -9.70
C SER A 74 -8.51 16.11 -8.76
N ARG A 75 -8.99 14.86 -8.83
CA ARG A 75 -8.52 13.77 -7.97
C ARG A 75 -7.02 13.57 -8.14
N ARG A 76 -6.34 13.42 -7.00
CA ARG A 76 -4.93 13.06 -6.90
C ARG A 76 -4.80 11.65 -6.36
N ALA A 77 -3.87 10.90 -6.94
CA ALA A 77 -3.36 9.66 -6.43
C ALA A 77 -2.62 9.95 -5.12
N ASN A 78 -3.06 9.27 -4.07
CA ASN A 78 -2.36 9.15 -2.80
C ASN A 78 -2.05 7.67 -2.67
N HIS A 79 -0.83 7.31 -2.30
CA HIS A 79 -0.37 5.92 -2.19
C HIS A 79 -0.12 5.48 -0.74
N THR A 80 -0.36 6.36 0.23
CA THR A 80 -0.39 6.01 1.66
C THR A 80 -1.45 4.96 1.92
N GLY A 81 -1.13 3.96 2.74
CA GLY A 81 -2.11 2.95 3.16
C GLY A 81 -2.49 1.92 2.08
N ILE A 82 -1.68 1.74 1.02
CA ILE A 82 -1.88 0.62 0.07
C ILE A 82 -1.63 -0.71 0.81
N PRO A 83 -2.62 -1.61 0.88
CA PRO A 83 -2.44 -2.92 1.49
C PRO A 83 -1.62 -3.83 0.57
N ARG A 84 -0.85 -4.74 1.18
CA ARG A 84 -0.01 -5.73 0.53
C ARG A 84 -0.26 -7.07 1.20
N VAL A 85 -0.55 -8.11 0.42
CA VAL A 85 -0.90 -9.43 0.96
C VAL A 85 -0.20 -10.53 0.16
N VAL A 86 0.35 -11.50 0.87
CA VAL A 86 0.80 -12.79 0.34
C VAL A 86 -0.17 -13.86 0.86
N PHE A 87 -0.90 -14.50 -0.06
CA PHE A 87 -1.96 -15.47 0.25
C PHE A 87 -1.41 -16.88 0.51
N THR A 88 -0.40 -16.98 1.38
CA THR A 88 0.10 -18.24 1.93
C THR A 88 -0.79 -18.76 3.05
N HIS A 89 -0.44 -19.90 3.64
CA HIS A 89 -1.11 -20.45 4.82
C HIS A 89 -0.10 -20.54 5.98
N PRO A 90 -0.16 -19.66 7.00
CA PRO A 90 -1.06 -18.50 7.13
C PRO A 90 -0.73 -17.37 6.13
N GLU A 91 -1.65 -16.43 5.97
CA GLU A 91 -1.46 -15.24 5.13
C GLU A 91 -0.48 -14.27 5.79
N VAL A 92 0.24 -13.49 4.97
CA VAL A 92 1.05 -12.37 5.42
C VAL A 92 0.48 -11.09 4.84
N ALA A 93 0.03 -10.17 5.68
CA ALA A 93 -0.51 -8.89 5.26
C ALA A 93 0.28 -7.73 5.88
N ALA A 94 0.43 -6.64 5.13
CA ALA A 94 1.10 -5.44 5.60
C ALA A 94 0.52 -4.17 4.95
N VAL A 95 0.64 -3.05 5.64
CA VAL A 95 0.27 -1.72 5.15
C VAL A 95 1.14 -0.64 5.77
N GLY A 96 1.33 0.46 5.04
CA GLY A 96 2.07 1.62 5.53
C GLY A 96 3.58 1.39 5.59
N LEU A 97 4.23 2.15 6.47
CA LEU A 97 5.68 2.18 6.68
C LEU A 97 6.14 1.04 7.58
N THR A 98 7.35 0.56 7.31
CA THR A 98 8.16 -0.21 8.26
C THR A 98 8.85 0.72 9.25
N ALA A 99 9.34 0.18 10.36
CA ALA A 99 10.09 0.94 11.35
C ALA A 99 11.39 1.56 10.75
N ASP A 100 12.01 0.87 9.79
CA ASP A 100 13.20 1.37 9.10
C ASP A 100 12.86 2.54 8.16
N GLU A 101 11.79 2.44 7.37
CA GLU A 101 11.33 3.55 6.51
C GLU A 101 10.95 4.76 7.34
N ALA A 102 10.17 4.57 8.42
CA ALA A 102 9.78 5.66 9.32
C ALA A 102 10.99 6.36 9.97
N ARG A 103 12.02 5.58 10.34
CA ARG A 103 13.29 6.11 10.87
C ARG A 103 14.06 6.93 9.81
N GLN A 104 14.09 6.46 8.56
CA GLN A 104 14.70 7.19 7.44
C GLN A 104 13.96 8.50 7.14
N GLU A 105 12.64 8.52 7.35
CA GLU A 105 11.80 9.72 7.25
C GLU A 105 11.89 10.65 8.48
N GLY A 106 12.65 10.26 9.53
CA GLY A 106 12.80 11.05 10.75
C GLY A 106 11.55 11.09 11.63
N VAL A 107 10.66 10.10 11.50
CA VAL A 107 9.44 9.98 12.30
C VAL A 107 9.76 9.33 13.64
N GLU A 108 9.30 9.94 14.73
CA GLU A 108 9.37 9.36 16.06
C GLU A 108 8.26 8.31 16.21
N THR A 109 8.63 7.04 16.33
CA THR A 109 7.67 5.93 16.28
C THR A 109 7.49 5.21 17.61
N VAL A 110 6.27 4.72 17.85
CA VAL A 110 5.97 3.68 18.85
C VAL A 110 5.49 2.44 18.12
N ALA A 111 5.94 1.26 18.55
CA ALA A 111 5.54 -0.02 17.97
C ALA A 111 5.12 -1.00 19.06
N CYS A 112 4.22 -1.92 18.71
CA CYS A 112 3.86 -3.05 19.58
C CYS A 112 3.58 -4.29 18.75
N GLU A 113 3.67 -5.46 19.38
CA GLU A 113 3.24 -6.73 18.82
C GLU A 113 2.18 -7.40 19.71
N LEU A 114 1.30 -8.16 19.06
CA LEU A 114 0.20 -8.88 19.66
C LEU A 114 0.27 -10.33 19.23
N ASP A 115 0.51 -11.23 20.18
CA ASP A 115 0.25 -12.67 19.99
C ASP A 115 -1.27 -12.88 19.91
N LEU A 116 -1.74 -13.40 18.77
CA LEU A 116 -3.17 -13.54 18.50
C LEU A 116 -3.81 -14.65 19.33
N ALA A 117 -3.15 -15.80 19.44
CA ALA A 117 -3.71 -16.96 20.15
C ALA A 117 -3.76 -16.74 21.67
N ALA A 118 -2.81 -15.98 22.22
CA ALA A 118 -2.79 -15.61 23.62
C ALA A 118 -3.79 -14.49 23.97
N SER A 119 -4.20 -13.68 22.97
CA SER A 119 -4.97 -12.45 23.23
C SER A 119 -6.42 -12.52 22.76
N LEU A 120 -6.77 -13.42 21.85
CA LEU A 120 -8.08 -13.50 21.21
C LEU A 120 -8.69 -14.90 21.33
N ALA A 121 -10.02 -14.96 21.35
CA ALA A 121 -10.74 -16.23 21.27
C ALA A 121 -10.86 -16.76 19.82
N ARG A 122 -10.89 -15.87 18.82
CA ARG A 122 -11.11 -16.25 17.41
C ARG A 122 -10.14 -17.33 16.88
N PRO A 123 -8.82 -17.25 17.11
CA PRO A 123 -7.88 -18.25 16.59
C PRO A 123 -8.25 -19.68 17.03
N TRP A 124 -8.64 -19.87 18.29
CA TRP A 124 -9.07 -21.16 18.86
C TRP A 124 -10.39 -21.70 18.33
N THR A 125 -11.24 -20.84 17.77
CA THR A 125 -12.47 -21.28 17.08
C THR A 125 -12.21 -21.63 15.61
N PHE A 126 -11.04 -21.26 15.07
CA PHE A 126 -10.69 -21.42 13.67
C PHE A 126 -9.74 -22.62 13.45
N GLU A 127 -8.80 -22.85 14.37
CA GLU A 127 -7.76 -23.89 14.31
C GLU A 127 -7.60 -24.61 15.67
N THR A 128 -7.08 -25.85 15.64
CA THR A 128 -6.87 -26.68 16.84
C THR A 128 -5.66 -26.25 17.68
N ASP A 129 -4.57 -25.82 17.03
CA ASP A 129 -3.34 -25.32 17.65
C ASP A 129 -2.99 -23.98 16.99
N PRO A 130 -3.77 -22.93 17.28
CA PRO A 130 -3.65 -21.67 16.55
C PRO A 130 -2.38 -20.92 16.93
N GLY A 131 -1.79 -20.28 15.93
CA GLY A 131 -0.76 -19.27 16.12
C GLY A 131 -1.14 -17.95 15.49
N GLY A 132 -0.19 -17.03 15.44
CA GLY A 132 -0.30 -15.81 14.66
C GLY A 132 0.07 -14.57 15.46
N VAL A 133 0.47 -13.54 14.72
CA VAL A 133 0.98 -12.30 15.28
C VAL A 133 0.51 -11.11 14.45
N MET A 134 0.27 -9.99 15.14
CA MET A 134 0.07 -8.68 14.54
C MET A 134 1.10 -7.70 15.11
N GLY A 135 1.60 -6.79 14.28
CA GLY A 135 2.36 -5.63 14.72
C GLY A 135 1.73 -4.31 14.27
N LEU A 136 1.84 -3.28 15.10
CA LEU A 136 1.45 -1.91 14.80
C LEU A 136 2.66 -0.97 14.88
N LEU A 137 2.64 0.07 14.06
CA LEU A 137 3.59 1.18 14.08
C LEU A 137 2.81 2.50 14.05
N ALA A 138 3.07 3.35 15.03
CA ALA A 138 2.42 4.65 15.21
C ALA A 138 3.44 5.79 15.19
N ASP A 139 3.03 6.94 14.63
CA ASP A 139 3.72 8.21 14.82
C ASP A 139 3.38 8.76 16.22
N ARG A 140 4.38 8.88 17.09
CA ARG A 140 4.22 9.32 18.47
C ARG A 140 3.67 10.73 18.58
N ARG A 141 4.15 11.63 17.71
CA ARG A 141 3.80 13.06 17.75
C ARG A 141 2.39 13.29 17.22
N ARG A 142 2.04 12.63 16.12
CA ARG A 142 0.73 12.77 15.47
C ARG A 142 -0.35 11.89 16.10
N ARG A 143 0.02 10.88 16.88
CA ARG A 143 -0.88 9.87 17.48
C ARG A 143 -1.76 9.19 16.43
N VAL A 144 -1.16 8.78 15.31
CA VAL A 144 -1.83 8.04 14.22
C VAL A 144 -1.04 6.79 13.87
N LEU A 145 -1.74 5.76 13.38
CA LEU A 145 -1.07 4.60 12.78
C LEU A 145 -0.42 5.01 11.46
N ILE A 146 0.83 4.57 11.27
CA ILE A 146 1.61 4.76 10.04
C ILE A 146 2.00 3.44 9.39
N GLY A 147 1.89 2.32 10.11
CA GLY A 147 2.15 0.99 9.60
C GLY A 147 1.45 -0.09 10.44
N ALA A 148 1.17 -1.22 9.80
CA ALA A 148 0.67 -2.43 10.46
C ALA A 148 1.03 -3.66 9.62
N TRP A 149 1.16 -4.80 10.28
CA TRP A 149 1.38 -6.08 9.62
C TRP A 149 0.79 -7.23 10.43
N ALA A 150 0.55 -8.37 9.78
CA ALA A 150 0.06 -9.57 10.43
C ALA A 150 0.48 -10.84 9.68
N VAL A 151 0.66 -11.91 10.46
CA VAL A 151 0.82 -13.28 9.97
C VAL A 151 -0.24 -14.13 10.66
N ALA A 152 -1.34 -14.43 9.96
CA ALA A 152 -2.47 -15.18 10.52
C ALA A 152 -3.44 -15.64 9.41
N PRO A 153 -4.40 -16.53 9.71
CA PRO A 153 -5.50 -16.80 8.79
C PRO A 153 -6.27 -15.53 8.44
N MET A 154 -6.58 -15.37 7.15
CA MET A 154 -7.36 -14.26 6.60
C MET A 154 -6.78 -12.86 6.90
N ALA A 155 -5.47 -12.74 7.14
CA ALA A 155 -4.81 -11.47 7.47
C ALA A 155 -5.09 -10.37 6.43
N GLY A 156 -5.21 -10.72 5.16
CA GLY A 156 -5.55 -9.77 4.09
C GLY A 156 -6.93 -9.12 4.24
N GLU A 157 -7.87 -9.79 4.91
CA GLU A 157 -9.22 -9.29 5.13
C GLU A 157 -9.28 -8.34 6.33
N TRP A 158 -8.86 -8.80 7.51
CA TRP A 158 -9.06 -8.03 8.74
C TRP A 158 -8.01 -6.92 8.93
N LEU A 159 -6.79 -7.05 8.38
CA LEU A 159 -5.80 -5.96 8.38
C LEU A 159 -6.26 -4.74 7.55
N HIS A 160 -7.28 -4.90 6.69
CA HIS A 160 -7.80 -3.79 5.89
C HIS A 160 -8.34 -2.63 6.73
N GLN A 161 -8.75 -2.89 7.99
CA GLN A 161 -9.10 -1.83 8.94
C GLN A 161 -7.91 -0.92 9.27
N ALA A 162 -6.72 -1.52 9.48
CA ALA A 162 -5.48 -0.76 9.67
C ALA A 162 -5.09 -0.01 8.39
N ALA A 163 -5.34 -0.60 7.21
CA ALA A 163 -5.09 0.07 5.94
C ALA A 163 -5.94 1.35 5.79
N LEU A 164 -7.21 1.30 6.16
CA LEU A 164 -8.07 2.47 6.21
C LEU A 164 -7.57 3.49 7.24
N ALA A 165 -7.19 3.05 8.44
CA ALA A 165 -6.68 3.93 9.50
C ALA A 165 -5.41 4.70 9.06
N VAL A 166 -4.44 4.00 8.48
CA VAL A 166 -3.22 4.60 7.92
C VAL A 166 -3.55 5.54 6.76
N ARG A 167 -4.44 5.12 5.86
CA ARG A 167 -4.86 5.92 4.70
C ARG A 167 -5.48 7.25 5.09
N ALA A 168 -6.39 7.22 6.06
CA ALA A 168 -7.15 8.37 6.49
C ALA A 168 -6.45 9.17 7.60
N GLY A 169 -5.36 8.65 8.18
CA GLY A 169 -4.68 9.27 9.33
C GLY A 169 -5.61 9.37 10.53
N ILE A 170 -6.37 8.31 10.80
CA ILE A 170 -7.34 8.30 11.90
C ILE A 170 -6.59 8.40 13.23
N PRO A 171 -6.94 9.34 14.13
CA PRO A 171 -6.36 9.42 15.46
C PRO A 171 -6.51 8.11 16.22
N ILE A 172 -5.46 7.69 16.94
CA ILE A 172 -5.48 6.45 17.72
C ILE A 172 -6.60 6.48 18.77
N ASP A 173 -6.86 7.63 19.38
CA ASP A 173 -7.93 7.76 20.37
C ASP A 173 -9.33 7.50 19.76
N THR A 174 -9.53 7.83 18.48
CA THR A 174 -10.76 7.46 17.74
C THR A 174 -10.84 5.96 17.46
N LEU A 175 -9.70 5.30 17.20
CA LEU A 175 -9.67 3.86 16.99
C LEU A 175 -9.90 3.07 18.30
N LEU A 176 -9.39 3.59 19.42
CA LEU A 176 -9.58 3.01 20.76
C LEU A 176 -11.03 3.08 21.25
N ASP A 177 -11.80 4.06 20.80
CA ASP A 177 -13.24 4.18 21.07
C ASP A 177 -14.10 3.24 20.19
N GLY A 178 -13.47 2.43 19.35
CA GLY A 178 -14.15 1.47 18.47
C GLY A 178 -14.70 0.24 19.20
N VAL A 179 -15.82 -0.30 18.73
CA VAL A 179 -16.39 -1.57 19.21
C VAL A 179 -16.00 -2.71 18.26
N ALA A 180 -15.19 -3.63 18.75
CA ALA A 180 -14.80 -4.82 17.98
C ALA A 180 -15.84 -5.95 18.12
N GLN A 181 -16.13 -6.62 17.00
CA GLN A 181 -17.06 -7.75 16.96
C GLN A 181 -16.39 -9.00 17.55
N PHE A 182 -17.07 -9.70 18.46
CA PHE A 182 -16.55 -10.90 19.13
C PHE A 182 -17.27 -12.20 18.68
N PRO A 183 -16.57 -13.33 18.44
CA PRO A 183 -15.12 -13.46 18.28
C PRO A 183 -14.67 -13.23 16.82
N THR A 184 -13.76 -12.29 16.58
CA THR A 184 -13.18 -12.04 15.25
C THR A 184 -11.68 -11.71 15.30
N TYR A 185 -10.97 -11.92 14.19
CA TYR A 185 -9.58 -11.47 14.08
C TYR A 185 -9.47 -9.94 14.07
N SER A 186 -10.54 -9.23 13.68
CA SER A 186 -10.60 -7.77 13.72
C SER A 186 -10.45 -7.19 15.12
N GLU A 187 -10.72 -7.97 16.18
CA GLU A 187 -10.40 -7.60 17.57
C GLU A 187 -8.90 -7.34 17.77
N ALA A 188 -8.03 -7.95 16.96
CA ALA A 188 -6.58 -7.78 17.05
C ALA A 188 -6.16 -6.31 16.99
N LEU A 189 -6.81 -5.52 16.12
CA LEU A 189 -6.46 -4.10 15.97
C LEU A 189 -6.68 -3.35 17.28
N LEU A 190 -7.86 -3.49 17.90
CA LEU A 190 -8.17 -2.84 19.17
C LEU A 190 -7.24 -3.32 20.29
N LYS A 191 -7.02 -4.65 20.39
CA LYS A 191 -6.12 -5.24 21.40
C LYS A 191 -4.67 -4.83 21.24
N ALA A 192 -4.19 -4.62 20.02
CA ALA A 192 -2.86 -4.11 19.78
C ALA A 192 -2.77 -2.60 20.10
N LEU A 193 -3.78 -1.81 19.74
CA LEU A 193 -3.83 -0.38 20.09
C LEU A 193 -3.79 -0.14 21.61
N GLU A 194 -4.49 -0.97 22.40
CA GLU A 194 -4.43 -0.94 23.88
C GLU A 194 -3.01 -1.14 24.44
N ARG A 195 -2.09 -1.74 23.66
CA ARG A 195 -0.69 -1.99 24.05
C ARG A 195 0.30 -0.93 23.56
N LEU A 196 -0.14 0.06 22.77
CA LEU A 196 0.74 1.13 22.30
C LEU A 196 1.06 2.13 23.41
N GLU A 197 2.33 2.26 23.76
CA GLU A 197 2.83 3.21 24.76
C GLU A 197 3.15 4.59 24.14
N LEU A 198 2.10 5.32 23.75
CA LEU A 198 2.17 6.64 23.09
C LEU A 198 2.67 7.78 23.99
#